data_AF-A0AAJ0ESI8-F1
#
_entry.id   AF-A0AAJ0ESI8-F1
#
_cell.length_a   1.000
_cell.length_b   1.000
_cell.length_c   1.000
_cell.angle_alpha   90.00
_cell.angle_beta   90.00
_cell.angle_gamma   90.00
#
_symmetry.space_group_name_H-M   'P 1'
#
loop_
_entity.id
_entity.type
_entity.pdbx_description
1 polymer ?
#
loop_
_entity_poly.entity_id
_entity_poly.type
_entity_poly.pdbx_seq_one_letter_code
_entity_poly.pdbx_strand_id
1 'polypeptide(L)'
;MRMDVTYSRVGSVQSREYTMPVDSRDPRSRQNHLGFTTRWKNRKYLSRVYFKWLCVDWNSLLLLLRTQSGEAAPFLRWILERMCRKADQVSDHLWRMFKDDRIPSLSDLLTALETASRYFSSVCITIDAIDESNPRRELLKVLRDLATDFRFSNIRLLVTSREYMDIEKVMEEISTEVSIRNAYLDADFRQYTESRLATNDKLKDWTEDLRNEALEAISCGAKGMFRWVVCQLDALRRLNGNKAAIRNELKNLPKTLNETYDRIFDIIPEEDRQVVASALDWICFHYKLFRGPSIHVGCKLLLEAIKGDLNRQNLSIRDYRYDVEFFRESCGCLITVTLDGDNIFDGHEKFVVSFSHYTVMEYLAISTRFSAESSFYLDKLTAIGGRTSVIFSEAFQYDVASETSTPESDRFSPGITWQWDFGTYCSFAALKMMVEYEEVILQNEELATMVTTPHHSRTHPLDTIRRLYLLDNGVYNVEALIERLGLAAIEWCLDIAIEFHVPLSPQTWHSGRPGLHGSFQTR
;
A
#
# COMPACT_ATOMS: atom_id res chain seq x y z
N MET A 1 23.33 -24.27 -9.33
CA MET A 1 22.49 -25.34 -8.74
C MET A 1 21.04 -25.04 -9.08
N ARG A 2 20.45 -25.77 -10.04
CA ARG A 2 19.01 -25.73 -10.31
C ARG A 2 18.33 -26.73 -9.37
N MET A 3 17.29 -26.32 -8.66
CA MET A 3 16.38 -27.24 -7.97
C MET A 3 15.00 -27.10 -8.61
N ASP A 4 14.64 -28.14 -9.37
CA ASP A 4 13.29 -28.40 -9.84
C ASP A 4 12.44 -28.92 -8.67
N VAL A 5 11.25 -28.34 -8.46
CA VAL A 5 10.26 -28.86 -7.51
C VAL A 5 9.13 -29.48 -8.31
N THR A 6 9.07 -30.81 -8.29
CA THR A 6 7.98 -31.61 -8.87
C THR A 6 6.86 -31.78 -7.84
N TYR A 7 5.62 -31.52 -8.26
CA TYR A 7 4.40 -31.80 -7.50
C TYR A 7 4.08 -33.30 -7.57
N SER A 8 3.94 -33.96 -6.42
CA SER A 8 3.34 -35.30 -6.32
C SER A 8 2.10 -35.26 -5.42
N ARG A 9 0.99 -35.74 -5.97
CA ARG A 9 -0.36 -35.77 -5.37
C ARG A 9 -0.67 -37.19 -4.86
N VAL A 10 -1.47 -37.24 -3.79
CA VAL A 10 -2.32 -38.34 -3.29
C VAL A 10 -1.72 -39.33 -2.27
N GLY A 11 -2.41 -39.42 -1.13
CA GLY A 11 -2.38 -40.52 -0.17
C GLY A 11 -3.37 -40.30 0.97
N SER A 12 -4.62 -40.76 0.80
CA SER A 12 -5.66 -40.81 1.82
C SER A 12 -5.34 -41.86 2.89
N VAL A 13 -5.42 -41.50 4.18
CA VAL A 13 -5.41 -42.50 5.28
C VAL A 13 -6.43 -42.13 6.36
N GLN A 14 -7.19 -43.15 6.73
CA GLN A 14 -8.38 -43.19 7.58
C GLN A 14 -8.12 -42.83 9.05
N SER A 15 -9.16 -42.27 9.68
CA SER A 15 -9.34 -42.08 11.12
C SER A 15 -9.30 -43.42 11.87
N ARG A 16 -8.46 -43.51 12.91
CA ARG A 16 -8.58 -44.51 13.98
C ARG A 16 -8.84 -43.78 15.30
N GLU A 17 -10.01 -44.06 15.87
CA GLU A 17 -10.35 -43.74 17.26
C GLU A 17 -9.47 -44.59 18.20
N TYR A 18 -8.87 -43.95 19.20
CA TYR A 18 -8.23 -44.61 20.33
C TYR A 18 -8.89 -44.10 21.62
N THR A 19 -9.67 -44.96 22.25
CA THR A 19 -10.21 -44.80 23.60
C THR A 19 -9.13 -45.19 24.61
N MET A 20 -8.85 -44.34 25.60
CA MET A 20 -8.02 -44.71 26.77
C MET A 20 -8.90 -45.01 28.00
N PRO A 21 -8.46 -45.90 28.91
CA PRO A 21 -9.26 -46.36 30.04
C PRO A 21 -9.24 -45.36 31.19
N VAL A 22 -10.38 -45.29 31.89
CA VAL A 22 -10.56 -44.58 33.15
C VAL A 22 -9.88 -45.37 34.27
N ASP A 23 -8.96 -44.74 35.00
CA ASP A 23 -8.63 -45.18 36.35
C ASP A 23 -8.63 -44.02 37.33
N SER A 24 -9.02 -44.35 38.54
CA SER A 24 -9.57 -43.49 39.59
C SER A 24 -8.57 -43.30 40.72
N ARG A 25 -8.66 -42.13 41.39
CA ARG A 25 -8.19 -41.75 42.75
C ARG A 25 -7.01 -40.76 42.80
N ASP A 26 -7.34 -39.48 42.98
CA ASP A 26 -7.00 -38.64 44.16
C ASP A 26 -7.15 -37.13 43.80
N PRO A 27 -8.18 -36.42 44.29
CA PRO A 27 -8.42 -35.02 43.95
C PRO A 27 -7.86 -34.09 45.03
N ARG A 28 -6.55 -34.07 45.26
CA ARG A 28 -5.95 -33.09 46.20
C ARG A 28 -4.43 -32.86 46.07
N SER A 29 -3.91 -32.78 44.85
CA SER A 29 -2.59 -32.16 44.63
C SER A 29 -2.38 -31.74 43.17
N ARG A 30 -2.76 -30.49 42.85
CA ARG A 30 -2.24 -29.64 41.75
C ARG A 30 -3.10 -28.38 41.63
N GLN A 31 -3.06 -27.57 42.69
CA GLN A 31 -3.29 -26.13 42.57
C GLN A 31 -1.92 -25.48 42.66
N ASN A 32 -1.44 -24.97 41.52
CA ASN A 32 -0.55 -23.82 41.32
C ASN A 32 0.38 -24.03 40.11
N HIS A 33 0.36 -23.02 39.24
CA HIS A 33 1.21 -22.77 38.07
C HIS A 33 0.86 -23.49 36.75
N LEU A 34 -0.19 -22.99 36.09
CA LEU A 34 -0.22 -22.58 34.68
C LEU A 34 -1.60 -21.96 34.42
N GLY A 35 -1.64 -20.68 34.06
CA GLY A 35 -2.88 -19.97 33.74
C GLY A 35 -3.63 -20.63 32.59
N PHE A 36 -4.94 -20.80 32.75
CA PHE A 36 -5.83 -21.46 31.80
C PHE A 36 -5.81 -20.79 30.41
N THR A 37 -5.50 -21.56 29.36
CA THR A 37 -5.60 -21.15 27.95
C THR A 37 -6.94 -21.59 27.36
N THR A 38 -7.76 -20.65 26.88
CA THR A 38 -9.05 -20.95 26.25
C THR A 38 -8.84 -21.41 24.80
N ARG A 39 -9.14 -22.68 24.51
CA ARG A 39 -9.19 -23.23 23.15
C ARG A 39 -10.62 -23.06 22.61
N TRP A 40 -10.81 -22.20 21.60
CA TRP A 40 -12.14 -21.76 21.17
C TRP A 40 -12.85 -22.80 20.29
N LYS A 41 -13.73 -23.61 20.88
CA LYS A 41 -14.75 -24.40 20.17
C LYS A 41 -16.08 -23.65 20.21
N ASN A 42 -16.38 -22.82 19.20
CA ASN A 42 -17.72 -22.58 18.62
C ASN A 42 -17.73 -21.35 17.70
N ARG A 43 -17.54 -21.58 16.39
CA ARG A 43 -17.48 -20.55 15.32
C ARG A 43 -18.77 -19.76 15.06
N LYS A 44 -19.90 -20.05 15.71
CA LYS A 44 -21.21 -19.46 15.35
C LYS A 44 -21.90 -18.58 16.41
N TYR A 45 -21.42 -18.57 17.66
CA TYR A 45 -22.06 -17.80 18.74
C TYR A 45 -21.36 -16.47 19.08
N LEU A 46 -20.19 -16.21 18.48
CA LEU A 46 -19.44 -14.98 18.65
C LEU A 46 -19.93 -13.83 17.75
N SER A 47 -20.70 -14.10 16.69
CA SER A 47 -21.13 -13.04 15.75
C SER A 47 -22.18 -12.07 16.32
N ARG A 48 -23.00 -12.46 17.30
CA ARG A 48 -24.11 -11.61 17.81
C ARG A 48 -23.82 -10.85 19.10
N VAL A 49 -22.76 -11.21 19.85
CA VAL A 49 -22.36 -10.50 21.07
C VAL A 49 -21.14 -9.61 20.82
N TYR A 50 -20.31 -9.91 19.82
CA TYR A 50 -19.29 -8.95 19.33
C TYR A 50 -19.95 -7.70 18.73
N PHE A 51 -21.13 -7.82 18.13
CA PHE A 51 -21.72 -6.77 17.29
C PHE A 51 -22.37 -5.59 18.01
N LYS A 52 -22.90 -5.79 19.23
CA LYS A 52 -23.48 -4.69 20.01
C LYS A 52 -22.39 -3.74 20.56
N TRP A 53 -21.12 -4.09 20.32
CA TRP A 53 -19.89 -3.45 20.77
C TRP A 53 -18.88 -3.27 19.62
N LEU A 54 -19.38 -3.17 18.37
CA LEU A 54 -18.54 -2.97 17.19
C LEU A 54 -18.90 -1.74 16.36
N CYS A 55 -20.14 -1.21 16.50
CA CYS A 55 -20.42 0.19 16.15
C CYS A 55 -19.92 1.17 17.22
N VAL A 56 -19.51 0.67 18.38
CA VAL A 56 -18.64 1.36 19.34
C VAL A 56 -17.57 0.34 19.67
N ASP A 57 -16.43 0.44 18.96
CA ASP A 57 -15.12 -0.07 19.39
C ASP A 57 -14.36 -1.19 18.67
N TRP A 58 -14.55 -1.32 17.35
CA TRP A 58 -13.35 -1.50 16.51
C TRP A 58 -12.57 -0.19 16.35
N ASN A 59 -13.27 0.94 16.44
CA ASN A 59 -12.63 2.24 16.60
C ASN A 59 -11.95 2.38 17.97
N SER A 60 -12.41 1.89 19.13
CA SER A 60 -11.50 1.75 20.28
C SER A 60 -10.51 0.62 20.23
N LEU A 61 -10.65 -0.50 19.53
CA LEU A 61 -9.39 -1.24 19.29
C LEU A 61 -8.43 -0.35 18.48
N LEU A 62 -8.86 0.37 17.45
CA LEU A 62 -8.03 1.29 16.67
C LEU A 62 -7.65 2.63 17.37
N LEU A 63 -8.38 3.09 18.39
CA LEU A 63 -8.16 4.29 19.22
C LEU A 63 -7.34 3.92 20.46
N LEU A 64 -7.48 2.70 20.99
CA LEU A 64 -6.50 2.00 21.82
C LEU A 64 -5.21 1.77 21.01
N LEU A 65 -5.34 1.56 19.70
CA LEU A 65 -4.22 1.47 18.77
C LEU A 65 -3.85 2.82 18.10
N ARG A 66 -4.34 3.97 18.58
CA ARG A 66 -3.90 5.30 18.14
C ARG A 66 -3.46 6.15 19.33
N THR A 67 -2.58 7.09 19.05
CA THR A 67 -1.86 7.96 19.99
C THR A 67 -0.78 7.25 20.83
N GLN A 68 0.37 6.99 20.20
CA GLN A 68 1.60 7.63 20.67
C GLN A 68 2.36 8.11 19.43
N SER A 69 2.92 9.31 19.52
CA SER A 69 3.67 10.00 18.48
C SER A 69 4.93 9.20 18.07
N GLY A 70 4.78 8.28 17.11
CA GLY A 70 5.89 7.47 16.57
C GLY A 70 5.43 6.16 15.92
N GLU A 71 6.29 5.54 15.10
CA GLU A 71 5.98 4.30 14.37
C GLU A 71 6.19 3.02 15.19
N ALA A 72 6.79 3.13 16.38
CA ALA A 72 7.13 2.01 17.25
C ALA A 72 5.91 1.21 17.74
N ALA A 73 4.87 1.90 18.20
CA ALA A 73 3.65 1.24 18.67
C ALA A 73 2.89 0.56 17.53
N PRO A 74 2.61 1.23 16.38
CA PRO A 74 2.06 0.56 15.19
C PRO A 74 2.85 -0.67 14.75
N PHE A 75 4.19 -0.61 14.77
CA PHE A 75 5.05 -1.75 14.45
C PHE A 75 4.81 -2.95 15.37
N LEU A 76 4.86 -2.75 16.70
CA LEU A 76 4.63 -3.83 17.67
C LEU A 76 3.20 -4.41 17.58
N ARG A 77 2.22 -3.54 17.34
CA ARG A 77 0.80 -3.91 17.18
C ARG A 77 0.61 -4.80 15.96
N TRP A 78 1.24 -4.47 14.84
CA TRP A 78 1.20 -5.28 13.63
C TRP A 78 1.80 -6.67 13.86
N ILE A 79 2.96 -6.76 14.53
CA ILE A 79 3.58 -8.05 14.84
C ILE A 79 2.67 -8.91 15.73
N LEU A 80 2.13 -8.29 16.79
CA LEU A 80 1.21 -8.94 17.72
C LEU A 80 -0.03 -9.49 17.04
N GLU A 81 -0.66 -8.71 16.17
CA GLU A 81 -1.82 -9.11 15.38
C GLU A 81 -1.51 -10.36 14.55
N ARG A 82 -0.37 -10.37 13.83
CA ARG A 82 0.07 -11.52 13.03
C ARG A 82 0.35 -12.75 13.89
N MET A 83 1.00 -12.59 15.03
CA MET A 83 1.29 -13.69 15.95
C MET A 83 0.02 -14.29 16.54
N CYS A 84 -0.86 -13.47 17.09
CA CYS A 84 -2.12 -13.92 17.69
C CYS A 84 -2.98 -14.67 16.68
N ARG A 85 -3.09 -14.15 15.44
CA ARG A 85 -3.83 -14.82 14.36
C ARG A 85 -3.22 -16.18 14.02
N LYS A 86 -1.89 -16.27 13.91
CA LYS A 86 -1.20 -17.53 13.59
C LYS A 86 -1.28 -18.55 14.74
N ALA A 87 -1.23 -18.09 15.99
CA ALA A 87 -1.33 -18.94 17.16
C ALA A 87 -2.78 -19.36 17.47
N ASP A 88 -3.77 -18.67 16.91
CA ASP A 88 -5.20 -18.76 17.31
C ASP A 88 -5.38 -18.55 18.82
N GLN A 89 -4.58 -17.64 19.40
CA GLN A 89 -4.53 -17.34 20.83
C GLN A 89 -4.32 -15.84 21.03
N VAL A 90 -4.94 -15.28 22.06
CA VAL A 90 -4.74 -13.89 22.51
C VAL A 90 -4.29 -13.95 23.97
N SER A 91 -3.30 -13.15 24.34
CA SER A 91 -2.84 -13.12 25.73
C SER A 91 -3.91 -12.52 26.65
N ASP A 92 -4.01 -13.06 27.87
CA ASP A 92 -4.89 -12.52 28.91
C ASP A 92 -4.63 -11.03 29.18
N HIS A 93 -3.37 -10.60 29.01
CA HIS A 93 -2.98 -9.21 29.17
C HIS A 93 -3.65 -8.31 28.12
N LEU A 94 -3.56 -8.65 26.84
CA LEU A 94 -4.25 -7.90 25.76
C LEU A 94 -5.76 -7.93 25.94
N TRP A 95 -6.32 -9.08 26.32
CA TRP A 95 -7.76 -9.22 26.54
C TRP A 95 -8.29 -8.33 27.66
N ARG A 96 -7.58 -8.25 28.79
CA ARG A 96 -7.98 -7.36 29.91
C ARG A 96 -7.91 -5.89 29.50
N MET A 97 -6.87 -5.51 28.77
CA MET A 97 -6.72 -4.12 28.31
C MET A 97 -7.85 -3.70 27.36
N PHE A 98 -8.26 -4.61 26.48
CA PHE A 98 -9.44 -4.41 25.64
C PHE A 98 -10.72 -4.26 26.47
N LYS A 99 -10.92 -5.16 27.44
CA LYS A 99 -12.12 -5.14 28.30
C LYS A 99 -12.23 -3.87 29.14
N ASP A 100 -11.09 -3.32 29.56
CA ASP A 100 -11.00 -2.14 30.42
C ASP A 100 -10.84 -0.83 29.62
N ASP A 101 -10.91 -0.89 28.28
CA ASP A 101 -10.75 0.25 27.37
C ASP A 101 -9.48 1.09 27.62
N ARG A 102 -8.33 0.40 27.86
CA ARG A 102 -7.05 1.06 28.15
C ARG A 102 -6.08 1.08 26.98
N ILE A 103 -5.66 2.27 26.55
CA ILE A 103 -4.71 2.45 25.43
C ILE A 103 -3.37 1.78 25.78
N PRO A 104 -2.92 0.73 25.06
CA PRO A 104 -1.64 0.08 25.33
C PRO A 104 -0.45 1.00 25.15
N SER A 105 0.36 1.11 26.21
CA SER A 105 1.70 1.68 26.15
C SER A 105 2.67 0.75 25.40
N LEU A 106 3.83 1.26 24.97
CA LEU A 106 4.89 0.44 24.39
C LEU A 106 5.30 -0.73 25.32
N SER A 107 5.33 -0.51 26.64
CA SER A 107 5.66 -1.55 27.61
C SER A 107 4.60 -2.66 27.66
N ASP A 108 3.31 -2.30 27.57
CA ASP A 108 2.23 -3.28 27.52
C ASP A 108 2.32 -4.12 26.23
N LEU A 109 2.61 -3.47 25.09
CA LEU A 109 2.79 -4.15 23.81
C LEU A 109 3.98 -5.12 23.83
N LEU A 110 5.12 -4.73 24.40
CA LEU A 110 6.27 -5.62 24.55
C LEU A 110 5.96 -6.82 25.45
N THR A 111 5.19 -6.61 26.53
CA THR A 111 4.76 -7.69 27.44
C THR A 111 3.81 -8.67 26.74
N ALA A 112 2.88 -8.14 25.95
CA ALA A 112 2.02 -8.94 25.10
C ALA A 112 2.83 -9.72 24.06
N LEU A 113 3.86 -9.10 23.47
CA LEU A 113 4.69 -9.70 22.43
C LEU A 113 5.48 -10.87 22.98
N GLU A 114 6.05 -10.74 24.18
CA GLU A 114 6.71 -11.83 24.89
C GLU A 114 5.77 -13.02 25.08
N THR A 115 4.52 -12.76 25.49
CA THR A 115 3.54 -13.84 25.69
C THR A 115 3.18 -14.51 24.37
N ALA A 116 3.00 -13.72 23.31
CA ALA A 116 2.66 -14.22 21.98
C ALA A 116 3.83 -14.99 21.33
N SER A 117 5.07 -14.54 21.53
CA SER A 117 6.25 -15.16 20.93
C SER A 117 6.49 -16.57 21.44
N ARG A 118 6.10 -16.89 22.69
CA ARG A 118 6.24 -18.23 23.30
C ARG A 118 5.50 -19.35 22.57
N TYR A 119 4.50 -19.02 21.74
CA TYR A 119 3.81 -20.00 20.89
C TYR A 119 4.66 -20.45 19.69
N PHE A 120 5.79 -19.80 19.43
CA PHE A 120 6.65 -20.06 18.29
C PHE A 120 8.06 -20.45 18.74
N SER A 121 8.63 -21.46 18.08
CA SER A 121 10.03 -21.84 18.29
C SER A 121 11.00 -20.75 17.82
N SER A 122 10.64 -20.01 16.76
CA SER A 122 11.37 -18.84 16.30
C SER A 122 10.46 -17.90 15.50
N VAL A 123 10.75 -16.61 15.58
CA VAL A 123 10.08 -15.54 14.87
C VAL A 123 11.13 -14.76 14.09
N CYS A 124 11.01 -14.69 12.76
CA CYS A 124 11.87 -13.85 11.94
C CYS A 124 11.10 -12.60 11.51
N ILE A 125 11.67 -11.43 11.78
CA ILE A 125 11.09 -10.14 11.45
C ILE A 125 12.06 -9.44 10.49
N THR A 126 11.60 -9.20 9.27
CA THR A 126 12.34 -8.41 8.28
C THR A 126 11.73 -7.01 8.21
N ILE A 127 12.56 -6.00 8.37
CA ILE A 127 12.20 -4.59 8.30
C ILE A 127 12.97 -3.98 7.14
N ASP A 128 12.24 -3.54 6.12
CA ASP A 128 12.83 -2.89 4.96
C ASP A 128 12.87 -1.37 5.17
N ALA A 129 13.99 -0.75 4.81
CA ALA A 129 14.23 0.69 4.80
C ALA A 129 13.80 1.42 6.07
N ILE A 130 14.38 1.06 7.23
CA ILE A 130 14.07 1.77 8.49
C ILE A 130 14.44 3.27 8.44
N ASP A 131 15.28 3.67 7.49
CA ASP A 131 15.57 5.07 7.22
C ASP A 131 14.43 5.86 6.56
N GLU A 132 13.30 5.22 6.22
CA GLU A 132 12.06 5.90 5.85
C GLU A 132 11.17 6.18 7.07
N SER A 133 11.48 5.60 8.24
CA SER A 133 10.73 5.82 9.48
C SER A 133 10.95 7.23 10.02
N ASN A 134 9.85 7.91 10.37
CA ASN A 134 9.92 9.25 10.96
C ASN A 134 8.71 9.57 11.89
N PRO A 135 8.93 9.78 13.21
CA PRO A 135 10.21 9.71 13.93
C PRO A 135 10.65 8.27 14.20
N ARG A 136 11.91 7.93 13.88
CA ARG A 136 12.46 6.56 14.07
C ARG A 136 13.07 6.27 15.44
N ARG A 137 13.29 7.28 16.28
CA ARG A 137 14.05 7.13 17.54
C ARG A 137 13.46 6.05 18.45
N GLU A 138 12.14 6.06 18.65
CA GLU A 138 11.46 5.06 19.47
C GLU A 138 11.47 3.68 18.82
N LEU A 139 11.37 3.62 17.49
CA LEU A 139 11.42 2.36 16.74
C LEU A 139 12.80 1.71 16.88
N LEU A 140 13.88 2.46 16.71
CA LEU A 140 15.25 1.99 16.92
C LEU A 140 15.45 1.46 18.36
N LYS A 141 14.88 2.16 19.36
CA LYS A 141 14.90 1.67 20.75
C LYS A 141 14.18 0.33 20.88
N VAL A 142 13.00 0.20 20.30
CA VAL A 142 12.25 -1.08 20.31
C VAL A 142 13.05 -2.18 19.64
N LEU A 143 13.67 -1.95 18.49
CA LEU A 143 14.49 -2.97 17.81
C LEU A 143 15.68 -3.42 18.64
N ARG A 144 16.35 -2.47 19.30
CA ARG A 144 17.41 -2.78 20.26
C ARG A 144 16.89 -3.62 21.42
N ASP A 145 15.76 -3.26 22.00
CA ASP A 145 15.15 -4.01 23.10
C ASP A 145 14.76 -5.43 22.64
N LEU A 146 14.24 -5.61 21.42
CA LEU A 146 13.96 -6.92 20.81
C LEU A 146 15.22 -7.76 20.56
N ALA A 147 16.35 -7.13 20.23
CA ALA A 147 17.60 -7.81 19.96
C ALA A 147 18.38 -8.20 21.23
N THR A 148 18.24 -7.43 22.32
CA THR A 148 19.09 -7.55 23.52
C THR A 148 18.40 -8.19 24.72
N ASP A 149 17.08 -8.05 24.84
CA ASP A 149 16.34 -8.60 25.98
C ASP A 149 16.11 -10.12 25.82
N PHE A 150 16.53 -10.89 26.82
CA PHE A 150 16.43 -12.35 26.84
C PHE A 150 15.00 -12.87 26.64
N ARG A 151 13.99 -12.07 27.00
CA ARG A 151 12.56 -12.36 26.82
C ARG A 151 12.19 -12.55 25.34
N PHE A 152 13.00 -12.00 24.43
CA PHE A 152 12.82 -12.06 22.99
C PHE A 152 13.86 -12.94 22.28
N SER A 153 14.50 -13.86 23.00
CA SER A 153 15.56 -14.74 22.47
C SER A 153 15.16 -15.62 21.28
N ASN A 154 13.86 -15.81 21.01
CA ASN A 154 13.37 -16.53 19.83
C ASN A 154 13.11 -15.61 18.62
N ILE A 155 13.24 -14.30 18.78
CA ILE A 155 13.08 -13.29 17.72
C ILE A 155 14.41 -13.08 17.00
N ARG A 156 14.36 -13.03 15.67
CA ARG A 156 15.49 -12.73 14.78
C ARG A 156 15.12 -11.54 13.91
N LEU A 157 16.01 -10.56 13.82
CA LEU A 157 15.79 -9.34 13.05
C LEU A 157 16.67 -9.35 11.81
N LEU A 158 16.10 -8.95 10.67
CA LEU A 158 16.82 -8.52 9.48
C LEU A 158 16.35 -7.10 9.17
N VAL A 159 17.24 -6.13 9.24
CA VAL A 159 16.90 -4.72 9.04
C VAL A 159 17.73 -4.18 7.88
N THR A 160 17.10 -3.45 6.97
CA THR A 160 17.81 -2.73 5.91
C THR A 160 17.71 -1.22 6.15
N SER A 161 18.78 -0.50 5.85
CA SER A 161 18.79 0.97 5.87
C SER A 161 19.85 1.54 4.96
N ARG A 162 19.72 2.82 4.63
CA ARG A 162 20.87 3.64 4.21
C ARG A 162 21.83 3.92 5.37
N GLU A 163 23.04 4.36 5.02
CA GLU A 163 24.09 4.78 5.96
C GLU A 163 23.70 6.12 6.62
N TYR A 164 22.94 6.06 7.72
CA TYR A 164 22.63 7.20 8.59
C TYR A 164 23.23 7.00 9.98
N MET A 165 23.96 7.99 10.47
CA MET A 165 24.70 7.93 11.75
C MET A 165 23.82 7.59 12.96
N ASP A 166 22.55 8.01 12.98
CA ASP A 166 21.65 7.73 14.11
C ASP A 166 21.17 6.28 14.13
N ILE A 167 21.02 5.66 12.95
CA ILE A 167 20.73 4.22 12.81
C ILE A 167 21.98 3.40 13.14
N GLU A 168 23.11 3.74 12.51
CA GLU A 168 24.40 3.05 12.67
C GLU A 168 24.79 2.92 14.15
N LYS A 169 24.75 4.04 14.90
CA LYS A 169 25.05 4.06 16.34
C LYS A 169 24.24 3.07 17.17
N VAL A 170 22.98 2.81 16.81
CA VAL A 170 22.13 1.87 17.54
C VAL A 170 22.37 0.43 17.07
N MET A 171 22.57 0.25 15.76
CA MET A 171 22.66 -1.07 15.14
C MET A 171 24.03 -1.73 15.31
N GLU A 172 25.13 -0.96 15.37
CA GLU A 172 26.49 -1.50 15.58
C GLU A 172 26.62 -2.33 16.86
N GLU A 173 25.89 -1.96 17.92
CA GLU A 173 25.95 -2.66 19.21
C GLU A 173 25.22 -4.02 19.21
N ILE A 174 24.27 -4.22 18.28
CA ILE A 174 23.28 -5.31 18.35
C ILE A 174 23.20 -6.17 17.08
N SER A 175 23.93 -5.81 16.03
CA SER A 175 23.79 -6.45 14.72
C SER A 175 25.13 -6.69 14.04
N THR A 176 25.12 -7.51 13.00
CA THR A 176 26.24 -7.68 12.07
C THR A 176 25.91 -6.94 10.78
N GLU A 177 26.74 -5.95 10.42
CA GLU A 177 26.57 -5.20 9.19
C GLU A 177 26.81 -6.09 7.96
N VAL A 178 25.91 -5.99 6.98
CA VAL A 178 26.08 -6.61 5.66
C VAL A 178 25.94 -5.50 4.62
N SER A 179 27.08 -4.94 4.20
CA SER A 179 27.09 -3.87 3.21
C SER A 179 26.78 -4.41 1.80
N ILE A 180 25.84 -3.75 1.13
CA ILE A 180 25.56 -3.98 -0.30
C ILE A 180 26.75 -3.51 -1.16
N ARG A 181 27.53 -2.53 -0.68
CA ARG A 181 28.75 -2.07 -1.35
C ARG A 181 29.89 -3.04 -1.05
N ASN A 182 30.10 -3.97 -1.98
CA ASN A 182 31.16 -4.96 -1.87
C ASN A 182 31.96 -5.07 -3.18
N ALA A 183 33.09 -5.79 -3.14
CA ALA A 183 34.00 -5.94 -4.27
C ALA A 183 33.38 -6.66 -5.49
N TYR A 184 32.24 -7.33 -5.34
CA TYR A 184 31.54 -8.01 -6.42
C TYR A 184 30.51 -7.11 -7.13
N LEU A 185 30.18 -5.95 -6.56
CA LEU A 185 29.13 -5.10 -7.09
C LEU A 185 29.42 -4.59 -8.52
N ASP A 186 30.69 -4.30 -8.83
CA ASP A 186 31.10 -3.91 -10.19
C ASP A 186 30.94 -5.06 -11.20
N ALA A 187 31.21 -6.30 -10.77
CA ALA A 187 30.98 -7.48 -11.58
C ALA A 187 29.47 -7.69 -11.83
N ASP A 188 28.64 -7.46 -10.81
CA ASP A 188 27.17 -7.55 -10.94
C ASP A 188 26.62 -6.46 -11.88
N PHE A 189 27.15 -5.22 -11.85
CA PHE A 189 26.77 -4.18 -12.82
C PHE A 189 27.12 -4.58 -14.25
N ARG A 190 28.32 -5.15 -14.45
CA ARG A 190 28.75 -5.60 -15.77
C ARG A 190 27.86 -6.73 -16.26
N GLN A 191 27.64 -7.75 -15.43
CA GLN A 191 26.78 -8.91 -15.78
C GLN A 191 25.34 -8.48 -16.08
N TYR A 192 24.78 -7.59 -15.26
CA TYR A 192 23.44 -7.04 -15.49
C TYR A 192 23.37 -6.26 -16.81
N THR A 193 24.32 -5.35 -17.04
CA THR A 193 24.37 -4.51 -18.24
C THR A 193 24.53 -5.36 -19.50
N GLU A 194 25.45 -6.32 -19.49
CA GLU A 194 25.66 -7.26 -20.59
C GLU A 194 24.40 -8.08 -20.88
N SER A 195 23.76 -8.63 -19.85
CA SER A 195 22.50 -9.35 -19.99
C SER A 195 21.43 -8.48 -20.65
N ARG A 196 21.26 -7.23 -20.22
CA ARG A 196 20.27 -6.31 -20.79
C ARG A 196 20.58 -5.92 -22.23
N LEU A 197 21.84 -5.67 -22.55
CA LEU A 197 22.28 -5.39 -23.93
C LEU A 197 22.05 -6.58 -24.86
N ALA A 198 22.17 -7.81 -24.35
CA ALA A 198 21.96 -9.03 -25.13
C ALA A 198 20.49 -9.41 -25.31
N THR A 199 19.61 -9.11 -24.35
CA THR A 199 18.21 -9.57 -24.38
C THR A 199 17.20 -8.54 -24.84
N ASN A 200 17.54 -7.25 -24.84
CA ASN A 200 16.57 -6.19 -25.20
C ASN A 200 16.45 -6.05 -26.72
N ASP A 201 15.23 -6.10 -27.26
CA ASP A 201 14.99 -6.07 -28.71
C ASP A 201 15.53 -4.82 -29.43
N LYS A 202 15.60 -3.66 -28.75
CA LYS A 202 16.15 -2.42 -29.34
C LYS A 202 17.67 -2.30 -29.22
N LEU A 203 18.31 -3.17 -28.43
CA LEU A 203 19.74 -3.12 -28.11
C LEU A 203 20.51 -4.36 -28.62
N LYS A 204 19.85 -5.51 -28.73
CA LYS A 204 20.47 -6.81 -29.06
C LYS A 204 21.15 -6.82 -30.42
N ASP A 205 20.63 -6.06 -31.39
CA ASP A 205 21.16 -6.02 -32.76
C ASP A 205 22.31 -5.00 -32.92
N TRP A 206 22.77 -4.38 -31.84
CA TRP A 206 23.93 -3.49 -31.88
C TRP A 206 25.19 -4.24 -32.26
N THR A 207 26.07 -3.55 -33.00
CA THR A 207 27.38 -4.10 -33.35
C THR A 207 28.23 -4.29 -32.09
N GLU A 208 29.12 -5.30 -32.12
CA GLU A 208 29.91 -5.70 -30.97
C GLU A 208 30.75 -4.54 -30.38
N ASP A 209 31.30 -3.69 -31.25
CA ASP A 209 32.03 -2.48 -30.85
C ASP A 209 31.16 -1.53 -30.02
N LEU A 210 29.93 -1.26 -30.47
CA LEU A 210 29.00 -0.36 -29.78
C LEU A 210 28.49 -0.96 -28.47
N ARG A 211 28.28 -2.28 -28.44
CA ARG A 211 27.87 -3.00 -27.22
C ARG A 211 28.97 -2.96 -26.17
N ASN A 212 30.22 -3.17 -26.57
CA ASN A 212 31.38 -3.09 -25.67
C ASN A 212 31.58 -1.66 -25.15
N GLU A 213 31.45 -0.65 -26.01
CA GLU A 213 31.50 0.77 -25.61
C GLU A 213 30.43 1.11 -24.57
N ALA A 214 29.18 0.65 -24.79
CA ALA A 214 28.09 0.85 -23.84
C ALA A 214 28.31 0.09 -22.52
N LEU A 215 28.78 -1.15 -22.58
CA LEU A 215 29.07 -1.97 -21.41
C LEU A 215 30.11 -1.30 -20.50
N GLU A 216 31.21 -0.83 -21.07
CA GLU A 216 32.27 -0.14 -20.32
C GLU A 216 31.77 1.17 -19.72
N ALA A 217 31.11 2.02 -20.53
CA ALA A 217 30.66 3.34 -20.09
C ALA A 217 29.62 3.25 -18.96
N ILE A 218 28.64 2.33 -19.09
CA ILE A 218 27.56 2.18 -18.11
C ILE A 218 28.07 1.48 -16.84
N SER A 219 28.87 0.43 -16.96
CA SER A 219 29.38 -0.29 -15.78
C SER A 219 30.28 0.61 -14.93
N CYS A 220 31.17 1.38 -15.57
CA CYS A 220 32.03 2.35 -14.86
C CYS A 220 31.23 3.53 -14.27
N GLY A 221 30.14 3.93 -14.92
CA GLY A 221 29.29 5.05 -14.48
C GLY A 221 28.36 4.71 -13.30
N ALA A 222 28.10 3.42 -13.06
CA ALA A 222 27.08 2.97 -12.10
C ALA A 222 27.30 3.46 -10.66
N LYS A 223 28.55 3.50 -10.19
CA LYS A 223 28.95 4.00 -8.86
C LYS A 223 28.04 3.52 -7.72
N GLY A 224 27.68 2.24 -7.72
CA GLY A 224 26.82 1.63 -6.70
C GLY A 224 25.31 1.77 -6.92
N MET A 225 24.86 2.28 -8.08
CA MET A 225 23.45 2.55 -8.36
C MET A 225 22.92 1.73 -9.54
N PHE A 226 22.33 0.57 -9.29
CA PHE A 226 21.61 -0.20 -10.33
C PHE A 226 20.53 0.64 -11.01
N ARG A 227 19.89 1.52 -10.25
CA ARG A 227 18.87 2.40 -10.78
C ARG A 227 19.40 3.32 -11.87
N TRP A 228 20.62 3.85 -11.70
CA TRP A 228 21.27 4.67 -12.71
C TRP A 228 21.54 3.86 -13.98
N VAL A 229 22.04 2.62 -13.85
CA VAL A 229 22.26 1.70 -14.99
C VAL A 229 20.98 1.44 -15.77
N VAL A 230 19.87 1.17 -15.07
CA VAL A 230 18.54 0.99 -15.67
C VAL A 230 18.12 2.22 -16.46
N CYS A 231 18.29 3.42 -15.89
CA CYS A 231 17.94 4.66 -16.55
C CYS A 231 18.79 4.93 -17.81
N GLN A 232 20.10 4.64 -17.78
CA GLN A 232 20.94 4.82 -18.97
C GLN A 232 20.57 3.84 -20.09
N LEU A 233 20.32 2.58 -19.76
CA LEU A 233 19.83 1.59 -20.73
C LEU A 233 18.47 2.01 -21.33
N ASP A 234 17.59 2.61 -20.53
CA ASP A 234 16.33 3.18 -21.01
C ASP A 234 16.52 4.38 -21.95
N ALA A 235 17.43 5.30 -21.62
CA ALA A 235 17.75 6.43 -22.48
C ALA A 235 18.30 5.97 -23.84
N LEU A 236 19.24 5.02 -23.80
CA LEU A 236 19.87 4.48 -25.01
C LEU A 236 18.89 3.73 -25.93
N ARG A 237 17.96 2.94 -25.38
CA ARG A 237 16.98 2.21 -26.20
C ARG A 237 16.01 3.15 -26.94
N ARG A 238 15.85 4.40 -26.49
CA ARG A 238 14.98 5.41 -27.12
C ARG A 238 15.62 6.09 -28.33
N LEU A 239 16.93 5.95 -28.51
CA LEU A 239 17.64 6.52 -29.66
C LEU A 239 17.46 5.72 -30.97
N ASN A 240 16.61 4.69 -30.96
CA ASN A 240 16.19 3.90 -32.13
C ASN A 240 17.33 3.47 -33.07
N GLY A 241 18.48 3.08 -32.51
CA GLY A 241 19.61 2.55 -33.29
C GLY A 241 20.46 3.58 -34.05
N ASN A 242 20.23 4.88 -33.87
CA ASN A 242 21.09 5.91 -34.45
C ASN A 242 22.49 5.86 -33.80
N LYS A 243 23.45 5.20 -34.48
CA LYS A 243 24.81 4.98 -33.96
C LYS A 243 25.52 6.27 -33.53
N ALA A 244 25.34 7.37 -34.26
CA ALA A 244 25.97 8.64 -33.93
C ALA A 244 25.37 9.24 -32.65
N ALA A 245 24.04 9.22 -32.53
CA ALA A 245 23.34 9.66 -31.32
C ALA A 245 23.70 8.80 -30.10
N ILE A 246 23.75 7.47 -30.26
CA ILE A 246 24.12 6.53 -29.19
C ILE A 246 25.54 6.84 -28.68
N ARG A 247 26.53 6.95 -29.57
CA ARG A 247 27.91 7.29 -29.15
C ARG A 247 27.99 8.68 -28.52
N ASN A 248 27.18 9.62 -28.97
CA ASN A 248 27.12 10.94 -28.34
C ASN A 248 26.54 10.86 -26.92
N GLU A 249 25.49 10.05 -26.71
CA GLU A 249 24.91 9.84 -25.38
C GLU A 249 25.90 9.13 -24.45
N LEU A 250 26.58 8.07 -24.92
CA LEU A 250 27.60 7.35 -24.15
C LEU A 250 28.76 8.24 -23.70
N LYS A 251 29.16 9.23 -24.53
CA LYS A 251 30.18 10.22 -24.17
C LYS A 251 29.71 11.24 -23.15
N ASN A 252 28.40 11.49 -23.10
CA ASN A 252 27.80 12.53 -22.30
C ASN A 252 26.88 11.95 -21.22
N LEU A 253 27.13 10.75 -20.69
CA LEU A 253 26.26 10.16 -19.67
C LEU A 253 26.14 11.07 -18.43
N PRO A 254 24.95 11.15 -17.81
CA PRO A 254 24.75 11.93 -16.58
C PRO A 254 25.57 11.33 -15.43
N LYS A 255 26.19 12.17 -14.61
CA LYS A 255 27.08 11.70 -13.53
C LYS A 255 26.31 11.16 -12.32
N THR A 256 25.06 11.55 -12.18
CA THR A 256 24.20 11.23 -11.03
C THR A 256 22.81 10.82 -11.47
N LEU A 257 22.06 10.18 -10.56
CA LEU A 257 20.67 9.84 -10.81
C LEU A 257 19.79 11.11 -10.92
N ASN A 258 20.11 12.16 -10.16
CA ASN A 258 19.42 13.46 -10.28
C ASN A 258 19.62 14.08 -11.65
N GLU A 259 20.87 14.15 -12.15
CA GLU A 259 21.16 14.62 -13.51
C GLU A 259 20.45 13.77 -14.59
N THR A 260 20.21 12.49 -14.31
CA THR A 260 19.46 11.62 -15.22
C THR A 260 17.99 12.04 -15.27
N TYR A 261 17.39 12.35 -14.12
CA TYR A 261 16.01 12.83 -14.06
C TYR A 261 15.87 14.24 -14.62
N ASP A 262 16.82 15.13 -14.33
CA ASP A 262 16.93 16.47 -14.90
C ASP A 262 16.74 16.46 -16.41
N ARG A 263 17.52 15.63 -17.11
CA ARG A 263 17.47 15.51 -18.57
C ARG A 263 16.10 15.10 -19.09
N ILE A 264 15.39 14.23 -18.37
CA ILE A 264 14.05 13.81 -18.78
C ILE A 264 13.11 15.01 -18.71
N PHE A 265 13.15 15.77 -17.60
CA PHE A 265 12.33 16.98 -17.46
C PHE A 265 12.71 18.10 -18.44
N ASP A 266 13.98 18.23 -18.80
CA ASP A 266 14.46 19.20 -19.78
C ASP A 266 13.92 18.94 -21.20
N ILE A 267 13.69 17.68 -21.55
CA ILE A 267 13.24 17.29 -22.88
C ILE A 267 11.72 17.42 -23.04
N ILE A 268 10.95 17.47 -21.95
CA ILE A 268 9.48 17.59 -22.01
C ILE A 268 9.09 18.94 -22.65
N PRO A 269 8.34 18.91 -23.76
CA PRO A 269 7.83 20.13 -24.42
C PRO A 269 6.97 20.98 -23.47
N GLU A 270 7.05 22.31 -23.58
CA GLU A 270 6.32 23.25 -22.70
C GLU A 270 4.82 22.94 -22.63
N GLU A 271 4.21 22.65 -23.78
CA GLU A 271 2.79 22.28 -23.92
C GLU A 271 2.39 21.00 -23.19
N ASP A 272 3.34 20.08 -22.95
CA ASP A 272 3.09 18.78 -22.32
C ASP A 272 3.41 18.81 -20.82
N ARG A 273 4.08 19.86 -20.30
CA ARG A 273 4.57 19.92 -18.91
C ARG A 273 3.46 19.82 -17.87
N GLN A 274 2.34 20.53 -18.07
CA GLN A 274 1.22 20.50 -17.13
C GLN A 274 0.54 19.13 -17.08
N VAL A 275 0.45 18.45 -18.23
CA VAL A 275 -0.11 17.09 -18.32
C VAL A 275 0.80 16.10 -17.58
N VAL A 276 2.11 16.15 -17.83
CA VAL A 276 3.07 15.27 -17.14
C VAL A 276 3.11 15.56 -15.64
N ALA A 277 3.09 16.84 -15.25
CA ALA A 277 3.00 17.25 -13.85
C ALA A 277 1.77 16.67 -13.15
N SER A 278 0.58 16.86 -13.72
CA SER A 278 -0.67 16.30 -13.19
C SER A 278 -0.58 14.77 -13.11
N ALA A 279 -0.02 14.11 -14.13
CA ALA A 279 0.15 12.66 -14.13
C ALA A 279 1.03 12.16 -12.98
N LEU A 280 2.20 12.76 -12.79
CA LEU A 280 3.12 12.38 -11.71
C LEU A 280 2.52 12.63 -10.33
N ASP A 281 1.75 13.70 -10.17
CA ASP A 281 1.06 14.00 -8.91
C ASP A 281 -0.10 13.02 -8.63
N TRP A 282 -0.88 12.63 -9.64
CA TRP A 282 -1.89 11.58 -9.49
C TRP A 282 -1.27 10.22 -9.13
N ILE A 283 -0.14 9.86 -9.74
CA ILE A 283 0.60 8.64 -9.39
C ILE A 283 1.11 8.73 -7.94
N CYS A 284 1.59 9.89 -7.50
CA CYS A 284 2.04 10.13 -6.13
C CYS A 284 0.91 10.04 -5.11
N PHE A 285 -0.22 10.69 -5.40
CA PHE A 285 -1.43 10.61 -4.60
C PHE A 285 -1.87 9.16 -4.43
N HIS A 286 -1.96 8.42 -5.54
CA HIS A 286 -2.37 7.03 -5.54
C HIS A 286 -1.43 6.15 -4.71
N TYR A 287 -0.13 6.27 -4.94
CA TYR A 287 0.90 5.55 -4.20
C TYR A 287 0.79 5.78 -2.69
N LYS A 288 0.55 7.03 -2.25
CA LYS A 288 0.41 7.36 -0.83
C LYS A 288 -0.89 6.88 -0.24
N LEU A 289 -1.99 7.11 -0.95
CA LEU A 289 -3.30 6.76 -0.44
C LEU A 289 -3.39 5.24 -0.25
N PHE A 290 -2.94 4.46 -1.23
CA PHE A 290 -3.07 3.00 -1.18
C PHE A 290 -1.85 2.26 -0.62
N ARG A 291 -0.73 2.98 -0.39
CA ARG A 291 0.51 2.54 0.28
C ARG A 291 1.17 1.31 -0.34
N GLY A 292 1.75 1.47 -1.53
CA GLY A 292 2.64 0.42 -2.06
C GLY A 292 3.24 0.71 -3.44
N PRO A 293 4.52 0.36 -3.69
CA PRO A 293 5.19 0.56 -4.97
C PRO A 293 4.68 -0.36 -6.10
N SER A 294 3.97 -1.43 -5.74
CA SER A 294 3.28 -2.33 -6.69
C SER A 294 1.83 -1.93 -6.94
N ILE A 295 1.40 -0.76 -6.44
CA ILE A 295 0.05 -0.28 -6.67
C ILE A 295 0.09 0.62 -7.90
N HIS A 296 -0.51 0.13 -8.96
CA HIS A 296 -0.49 0.77 -10.27
C HIS A 296 -1.82 1.46 -10.54
N VAL A 297 -1.78 2.66 -11.11
CA VAL A 297 -2.96 3.40 -11.59
C VAL A 297 -3.29 2.94 -13.00
N GLY A 298 -4.56 2.65 -13.31
CA GLY A 298 -4.96 2.38 -14.69
C GLY A 298 -4.69 3.59 -15.59
N CYS A 299 -4.12 3.39 -16.78
CA CYS A 299 -3.82 4.50 -17.71
C CYS A 299 -5.08 5.30 -18.07
N LYS A 300 -6.21 4.62 -18.30
CA LYS A 300 -7.51 5.26 -18.60
C LYS A 300 -7.96 6.15 -17.44
N LEU A 301 -7.93 5.60 -16.22
CA LEU A 301 -8.25 6.32 -14.99
C LEU A 301 -7.36 7.55 -14.81
N LEU A 302 -6.05 7.41 -15.05
CA LEU A 302 -5.09 8.50 -14.96
C LEU A 302 -5.44 9.62 -15.95
N LEU A 303 -5.80 9.28 -17.19
CA LEU A 303 -6.23 10.26 -18.20
C LEU A 303 -7.51 10.99 -17.79
N GLU A 304 -8.51 10.27 -17.28
CA GLU A 304 -9.75 10.88 -16.78
C GLU A 304 -9.48 11.83 -15.61
N ALA A 305 -8.59 11.45 -14.69
CA ALA A 305 -8.19 12.26 -13.55
C ALA A 305 -7.48 13.56 -13.98
N ILE A 306 -6.54 13.46 -14.93
CA ILE A 306 -5.86 14.62 -15.52
C ILE A 306 -6.86 15.54 -16.24
N LYS A 307 -7.86 14.97 -16.93
CA LYS A 307 -8.92 15.75 -17.57
C LYS A 307 -9.74 16.53 -16.55
N GLY A 308 -10.13 15.90 -15.45
CA GLY A 308 -10.82 16.55 -14.35
C GLY A 308 -10.03 17.75 -13.79
N ASP A 309 -8.73 17.58 -13.60
CA ASP A 309 -7.86 18.67 -13.12
C ASP A 309 -7.77 19.85 -14.08
N LEU A 310 -7.45 19.58 -15.34
CA LEU A 310 -7.17 20.63 -16.31
C LEU A 310 -8.45 21.39 -16.68
N ASN A 311 -9.60 20.70 -16.73
CA ASN A 311 -10.90 21.36 -16.89
C ASN A 311 -11.21 22.33 -15.74
N ARG A 312 -10.91 21.95 -14.48
CA ARG A 312 -11.06 22.85 -13.32
C ARG A 312 -10.13 24.07 -13.39
N GLN A 313 -9.02 23.95 -14.09
CA GLN A 313 -8.08 25.04 -14.36
C GLN A 313 -8.42 25.85 -15.62
N ASN A 314 -9.56 25.57 -16.29
CA ASN A 314 -9.97 26.16 -17.58
C ASN A 314 -8.96 25.95 -18.72
N LEU A 315 -8.20 24.86 -18.69
CA LEU A 315 -7.24 24.48 -19.71
C LEU A 315 -7.84 23.42 -20.63
N SER A 316 -7.78 23.62 -21.95
CA SER A 316 -8.34 22.66 -22.90
C SER A 316 -7.34 21.55 -23.24
N ILE A 317 -7.77 20.30 -23.06
CA ILE A 317 -7.02 19.12 -23.47
C ILE A 317 -7.40 18.77 -24.91
N ARG A 318 -6.40 18.46 -25.74
CA ARG A 318 -6.62 17.84 -27.04
C ARG A 318 -6.68 16.32 -26.85
N ASP A 319 -7.89 15.79 -26.71
CA ASP A 319 -8.17 14.39 -26.31
C ASP A 319 -7.45 13.30 -27.12
N TYR A 320 -7.04 13.58 -28.36
CA TYR A 320 -6.39 12.61 -29.25
C TYR A 320 -4.87 12.49 -29.07
N ARG A 321 -4.22 13.32 -28.23
CA ARG A 321 -2.75 13.36 -28.12
C ARG A 321 -2.19 12.54 -26.95
N TYR A 322 -2.99 12.22 -25.94
CA TYR A 322 -2.49 11.63 -24.70
C TYR A 322 -2.96 10.18 -24.53
N ASP A 323 -2.02 9.25 -24.69
CA ASP A 323 -2.24 7.83 -24.54
C ASP A 323 -1.11 7.18 -23.71
N VAL A 324 -1.09 5.85 -23.72
CA VAL A 324 -0.07 5.04 -23.03
C VAL A 324 1.33 5.33 -23.56
N GLU A 325 1.47 5.55 -24.86
CA GLU A 325 2.76 5.79 -25.48
C GLU A 325 3.27 7.20 -25.16
N PHE A 326 2.39 8.21 -25.14
CA PHE A 326 2.73 9.54 -24.64
C PHE A 326 3.37 9.49 -23.25
N PHE A 327 2.78 8.74 -22.30
CA PHE A 327 3.38 8.63 -20.97
C PHE A 327 4.73 7.91 -21.00
N ARG A 328 4.85 6.82 -21.77
CA ARG A 328 6.13 6.12 -21.92
C ARG A 328 7.21 7.02 -22.48
N GLU A 329 6.90 7.80 -23.51
CA GLU A 329 7.82 8.71 -24.19
C GLU A 329 8.20 9.88 -23.29
N SER A 330 7.22 10.64 -22.83
CA SER A 330 7.42 11.88 -22.06
C SER A 330 7.99 11.66 -20.67
N CYS A 331 7.56 10.59 -19.97
CA CYS A 331 8.02 10.33 -18.61
C CYS A 331 9.25 9.43 -18.56
N GLY A 332 9.73 8.88 -19.67
CA GLY A 332 11.02 8.22 -19.66
C GLY A 332 11.08 7.01 -18.72
N CYS A 333 12.21 6.93 -18.02
CA CYS A 333 12.41 6.03 -16.89
C CYS A 333 11.88 6.59 -15.56
N LEU A 334 11.02 7.63 -15.54
CA LEU A 334 10.40 8.08 -14.28
C LEU A 334 9.28 7.13 -13.86
N ILE A 335 8.55 6.59 -14.83
CA ILE A 335 7.41 5.70 -14.61
C ILE A 335 7.65 4.32 -15.22
N THR A 336 6.90 3.34 -14.74
CA THR A 336 6.77 2.03 -15.37
C THR A 336 5.36 1.93 -15.92
N VAL A 337 5.23 1.50 -17.17
CA VAL A 337 3.97 1.22 -17.83
C VAL A 337 3.95 -0.25 -18.23
N THR A 338 3.09 -1.03 -17.59
CA THR A 338 2.99 -2.48 -17.79
C THR A 338 1.61 -2.87 -18.26
N LEU A 339 1.54 -3.97 -19.00
CA LEU A 339 0.29 -4.67 -19.18
C LEU A 339 -0.17 -5.19 -17.83
N ASP A 340 -1.46 -5.04 -17.59
CA ASP A 340 -2.11 -5.66 -16.46
C ASP A 340 -2.16 -7.18 -16.67
N GLY A 341 -1.27 -7.90 -15.98
CA GLY A 341 -1.07 -9.34 -16.15
C GLY A 341 -2.26 -10.21 -15.76
N ASP A 342 -3.26 -9.64 -15.08
CA ASP A 342 -4.49 -10.34 -14.69
C ASP A 342 -5.59 -10.27 -15.77
N ASN A 343 -5.36 -9.60 -16.91
CA ASN A 343 -6.39 -9.28 -17.91
C ASN A 343 -5.99 -9.54 -19.38
N ILE A 344 -5.99 -10.81 -19.80
CA ILE A 344 -5.89 -11.18 -21.24
C ILE A 344 -7.28 -11.53 -21.84
N PHE A 345 -8.36 -11.45 -21.07
CA PHE A 345 -9.65 -12.05 -21.46
C PHE A 345 -10.57 -11.19 -22.33
N ASP A 346 -10.33 -9.88 -22.49
CA ASP A 346 -11.26 -8.97 -23.20
C ASP A 346 -10.74 -8.38 -24.52
N GLY A 347 -9.63 -8.90 -25.06
CA GLY A 347 -9.08 -8.44 -26.34
C GLY A 347 -8.54 -6.99 -26.38
N HIS A 348 -8.71 -6.21 -25.32
CA HIS A 348 -8.14 -4.87 -25.14
C HIS A 348 -6.98 -4.88 -24.15
N GLU A 349 -5.80 -4.42 -24.58
CA GLU A 349 -4.62 -4.28 -23.73
C GLU A 349 -4.86 -3.21 -22.65
N LYS A 350 -5.05 -3.65 -21.40
CA LYS A 350 -5.20 -2.77 -20.24
C LYS A 350 -3.81 -2.45 -19.68
N PHE A 351 -3.47 -1.15 -19.65
CA PHE A 351 -2.17 -0.68 -19.16
C PHE A 351 -2.30 0.02 -17.81
N VAL A 352 -1.29 -0.20 -16.96
CA VAL A 352 -1.18 0.42 -15.65
C VAL A 352 0.15 1.16 -15.49
N VAL A 353 0.13 2.23 -14.70
CA VAL A 353 1.25 3.16 -14.49
C VAL A 353 1.60 3.26 -13.01
N SER A 354 2.89 3.33 -12.72
CA SER A 354 3.42 3.60 -11.38
C SER A 354 4.76 4.30 -11.47
N PHE A 355 5.25 4.87 -10.37
CA PHE A 355 6.65 5.29 -10.31
C PHE A 355 7.55 4.07 -10.53
N SER A 356 8.52 4.23 -11.42
CA SER A 356 9.44 3.15 -11.74
C SER A 356 10.39 2.78 -10.59
N HIS A 357 10.58 3.71 -9.65
CA HIS A 357 11.39 3.54 -8.45
C HIS A 357 11.13 4.66 -7.45
N TYR A 358 11.32 4.39 -6.16
CA TYR A 358 11.07 5.36 -5.08
C TYR A 358 11.97 6.60 -5.17
N THR A 359 13.17 6.48 -5.75
CA THR A 359 14.10 7.60 -5.97
C THR A 359 13.51 8.70 -6.85
N VAL A 360 12.52 8.40 -7.70
CA VAL A 360 11.81 9.41 -8.48
C VAL A 360 10.99 10.31 -7.55
N MET A 361 10.31 9.73 -6.56
CA MET A 361 9.56 10.49 -5.57
C MET A 361 10.48 11.29 -4.64
N GLU A 362 11.64 10.74 -4.26
CA GLU A 362 12.64 11.50 -3.52
C GLU A 362 13.15 12.70 -4.30
N TYR A 363 13.47 12.49 -5.57
CA TYR A 363 13.90 13.56 -6.46
C TYR A 363 12.85 14.66 -6.58
N LEU A 364 11.59 14.31 -6.83
CA LEU A 364 10.50 15.28 -6.97
C LEU A 364 10.20 16.05 -5.68
N ALA A 365 10.58 15.51 -4.51
CA ALA A 365 10.35 16.12 -3.21
C ALA A 365 11.50 16.99 -2.70
N ILE A 366 12.75 16.71 -3.11
CA ILE A 366 13.95 17.32 -2.53
C ILE A 366 14.71 18.16 -3.58
N SER A 367 14.43 17.99 -4.87
CA SER A 367 15.17 18.68 -5.92
C SER A 367 15.00 20.19 -5.84
N THR A 368 16.12 20.91 -5.65
CA THR A 368 16.17 22.38 -5.66
C THR A 368 15.92 22.99 -7.03
N ARG A 369 15.87 22.14 -8.08
CA ARG A 369 15.51 22.57 -9.43
C ARG A 369 14.09 23.11 -9.51
N PHE A 370 13.19 22.53 -8.72
CA PHE A 370 11.80 22.91 -8.71
C PHE A 370 11.55 23.82 -7.52
N SER A 371 11.12 25.06 -7.79
CA SER A 371 10.53 25.90 -6.74
C SER A 371 9.20 25.28 -6.31
N ALA A 372 8.68 25.67 -5.14
CA ALA A 372 7.34 25.27 -4.71
C ALA A 372 6.23 25.66 -5.72
N GLU A 373 6.52 26.60 -6.63
CA GLU A 373 5.64 27.07 -7.70
C GLU A 373 5.82 26.29 -9.02
N SER A 374 6.83 25.42 -9.11
CA SER A 374 7.08 24.62 -10.30
C SER A 374 6.02 23.54 -10.44
N SER A 375 5.53 23.33 -11.66
CA SER A 375 4.57 22.27 -11.97
C SER A 375 5.07 20.86 -11.61
N PHE A 376 6.39 20.65 -11.55
CA PHE A 376 6.97 19.33 -11.24
C PHE A 376 7.36 19.15 -9.77
N TYR A 377 7.23 20.17 -8.93
CA TYR A 377 7.49 20.01 -7.50
C TYR A 377 6.40 19.17 -6.86
N LEU A 378 6.77 18.03 -6.24
CA LEU A 378 5.84 17.22 -5.48
C LEU A 378 6.15 17.34 -3.99
N ASP A 379 5.33 18.11 -3.30
CA ASP A 379 5.39 18.11 -1.85
C ASP A 379 4.84 16.78 -1.29
N LYS A 380 5.74 16.04 -0.64
CA LYS A 380 5.41 14.75 -0.04
C LYS A 380 4.32 14.87 1.02
N LEU A 381 4.17 15.99 1.70
CA LEU A 381 3.22 16.16 2.78
C LEU A 381 1.83 16.59 2.27
N THR A 382 1.75 17.34 1.18
CA THR A 382 0.47 17.91 0.70
C THR A 382 -0.20 17.14 -0.43
N ALA A 383 0.45 16.15 -1.06
CA ALA A 383 -0.16 15.39 -2.17
C ALA A 383 -1.57 14.82 -1.85
N ILE A 384 -1.80 14.35 -0.62
CA ILE A 384 -3.14 13.90 -0.18
C ILE A 384 -4.13 15.08 -0.12
N GLY A 385 -3.72 16.19 0.51
CA GLY A 385 -4.51 17.41 0.62
C GLY A 385 -4.87 18.02 -0.74
N GLY A 386 -3.90 18.14 -1.64
CA GLY A 386 -4.07 18.75 -2.97
C GLY A 386 -5.12 18.05 -3.83
N ARG A 387 -5.34 16.74 -3.63
CA ARG A 387 -6.33 15.94 -4.37
C ARG A 387 -7.66 15.79 -3.66
N THR A 388 -7.76 16.21 -2.40
CA THR A 388 -8.96 15.95 -1.58
C THR A 388 -10.20 16.59 -2.18
N SER A 389 -10.13 17.85 -2.62
CA SER A 389 -11.29 18.54 -3.23
C SER A 389 -11.78 17.88 -4.52
N VAL A 390 -10.87 17.38 -5.36
CA VAL A 390 -11.23 16.66 -6.59
C VAL A 390 -11.92 15.35 -6.23
N ILE A 391 -11.28 14.52 -5.41
CA ILE A 391 -11.80 13.22 -4.99
C ILE A 391 -13.20 13.32 -4.39
N PHE A 392 -13.39 14.21 -3.41
CA PHE A 392 -14.68 14.31 -2.74
C PHE A 392 -15.75 14.94 -3.63
N SER A 393 -15.42 15.95 -4.44
CA SER A 393 -16.39 16.54 -5.36
C SER A 393 -16.92 15.50 -6.35
N GLU A 394 -16.04 14.68 -6.93
CA GLU A 394 -16.45 13.62 -7.87
C GLU A 394 -17.22 12.52 -7.13
N ALA A 395 -16.70 12.03 -6.00
CA ALA A 395 -17.32 10.94 -5.26
C ALA A 395 -18.75 11.26 -4.77
N PHE A 396 -19.02 12.51 -4.37
CA PHE A 396 -20.34 12.92 -3.86
C PHE A 396 -21.34 13.29 -4.97
N GLN A 397 -20.87 13.53 -6.19
CA GLN A 397 -21.71 13.82 -7.36
C GLN A 397 -21.96 12.58 -8.22
N TYR A 398 -21.16 11.52 -8.02
CA TYR A 398 -21.26 10.29 -8.78
C TYR A 398 -22.54 9.51 -8.44
N ASP A 399 -23.30 9.15 -9.49
CA ASP A 399 -24.46 8.27 -9.38
C ASP A 399 -24.28 7.04 -10.26
N VAL A 400 -24.12 5.89 -9.61
CA VAL A 400 -23.99 4.57 -10.27
C VAL A 400 -25.19 4.28 -11.20
N ALA A 401 -26.36 4.90 -10.97
CA ALA A 401 -27.56 4.65 -11.75
C ALA A 401 -27.61 5.35 -13.13
N SER A 402 -26.77 6.37 -13.39
CA SER A 402 -26.79 7.12 -14.65
C SER A 402 -25.85 6.58 -15.75
N GLU A 403 -24.90 5.71 -15.40
CA GLU A 403 -23.92 5.14 -16.33
C GLU A 403 -24.12 3.64 -16.57
N THR A 404 -25.37 3.14 -16.59
CA THR A 404 -25.65 1.86 -17.25
C THR A 404 -25.62 2.04 -18.77
N SER A 405 -24.50 2.47 -19.33
CA SER A 405 -24.01 1.80 -20.53
C SER A 405 -23.68 0.39 -20.09
N THR A 406 -24.52 -0.56 -20.48
CA THR A 406 -24.26 -2.00 -20.39
C THR A 406 -22.76 -2.27 -20.57
N PRO A 407 -22.07 -2.90 -19.60
CA PRO A 407 -20.82 -3.55 -19.93
C PRO A 407 -21.21 -4.69 -20.87
N GLU A 408 -21.07 -4.47 -22.18
CA GLU A 408 -21.04 -5.58 -23.12
C GLU A 408 -19.85 -6.45 -22.70
N SER A 409 -20.19 -7.55 -22.04
CA SER A 409 -19.34 -8.70 -21.74
C SER A 409 -17.95 -8.40 -21.17
N ASP A 410 -17.83 -8.19 -19.86
CA ASP A 410 -16.51 -8.29 -19.24
C ASP A 410 -16.61 -9.06 -17.91
N ARG A 411 -16.21 -10.34 -17.96
CA ARG A 411 -16.45 -11.35 -16.91
C ARG A 411 -15.12 -11.87 -16.36
N PHE A 412 -14.93 -11.70 -15.05
CA PHE A 412 -14.00 -12.38 -14.13
C PHE A 412 -12.48 -12.05 -14.21
N SER A 413 -11.91 -11.45 -13.15
CA SER A 413 -10.58 -11.85 -12.57
C SER A 413 -10.20 -11.18 -11.23
N PRO A 414 -9.25 -11.74 -10.44
CA PRO A 414 -8.93 -11.38 -9.04
C PRO A 414 -7.60 -10.60 -8.86
N GLY A 415 -7.36 -9.59 -9.69
CA GLY A 415 -6.27 -8.61 -9.59
C GLY A 415 -6.82 -7.22 -9.29
N ILE A 416 -6.27 -6.47 -8.31
CA ILE A 416 -6.65 -5.05 -8.17
C ILE A 416 -5.85 -4.28 -9.19
N THR A 417 -6.44 -4.15 -10.35
CA THR A 417 -6.22 -3.00 -11.20
C THR A 417 -7.48 -2.17 -11.16
N TRP A 418 -7.31 -0.85 -11.09
CA TRP A 418 -8.41 0.09 -11.03
C TRP A 418 -9.10 0.16 -12.40
N GLN A 419 -9.83 -0.91 -12.73
CA GLN A 419 -10.67 -1.10 -13.92
C GLN A 419 -11.99 -0.33 -13.83
N TRP A 420 -12.10 0.54 -12.83
CA TRP A 420 -13.29 1.27 -12.48
C TRP A 420 -13.20 2.66 -13.11
N ASP A 421 -14.35 3.19 -13.50
CA ASP A 421 -14.44 4.59 -13.93
C ASP A 421 -13.92 5.53 -12.82
N PHE A 422 -13.58 6.75 -13.22
CA PHE A 422 -13.05 7.74 -12.29
C PHE A 422 -13.96 8.03 -11.09
N GLY A 423 -15.28 8.02 -11.25
CA GLY A 423 -16.23 8.28 -10.17
C GLY A 423 -16.20 7.20 -9.09
N THR A 424 -16.11 5.93 -9.51
CA THR A 424 -15.96 4.85 -8.56
C THR A 424 -14.60 4.87 -7.86
N TYR A 425 -13.51 5.13 -8.60
CA TYR A 425 -12.19 5.32 -8.00
C TYR A 425 -12.23 6.40 -6.90
N CYS A 426 -12.85 7.54 -7.20
CA CYS A 426 -13.03 8.64 -6.25
C CYS A 426 -13.83 8.21 -5.02
N SER A 427 -14.83 7.33 -5.17
CA SER A 427 -15.61 6.81 -4.03
C SER A 427 -14.77 5.95 -3.08
N PHE A 428 -13.96 5.03 -3.61
CA PHE A 428 -13.03 4.24 -2.79
C PHE A 428 -11.95 5.13 -2.15
N ALA A 429 -11.39 6.06 -2.93
CA ALA A 429 -10.39 6.98 -2.43
C ALA A 429 -10.93 7.85 -1.29
N ALA A 430 -12.14 8.41 -1.44
CA ALA A 430 -12.80 9.22 -0.42
C ALA A 430 -12.99 8.44 0.90
N LEU A 431 -13.47 7.19 0.83
CA LEU A 431 -13.64 6.37 2.04
C LEU A 431 -12.30 6.04 2.71
N LYS A 432 -11.28 5.69 1.93
CA LYS A 432 -9.95 5.45 2.49
C LYS A 432 -9.38 6.71 3.15
N MET A 433 -9.62 7.88 2.55
CA MET A 433 -9.25 9.17 3.13
C MET A 433 -10.01 9.47 4.43
N MET A 434 -11.32 9.19 4.49
CA MET A 434 -12.11 9.35 5.72
C MET A 434 -11.57 8.47 6.87
N VAL A 435 -11.06 7.27 6.56
CA VAL A 435 -10.55 6.33 7.57
C VAL A 435 -9.10 6.64 7.99
N GLU A 436 -8.23 6.97 7.03
CA GLU A 436 -6.79 7.07 7.27
C GLU A 436 -6.24 8.49 7.32
N TYR A 437 -6.97 9.47 6.78
CA TYR A 437 -6.52 10.85 6.58
C TYR A 437 -7.56 11.88 7.07
N GLU A 438 -8.31 11.55 8.13
CA GLU A 438 -9.32 12.42 8.73
C GLU A 438 -8.77 13.82 9.08
N GLU A 439 -7.55 13.90 9.61
CA GLU A 439 -6.91 15.18 9.95
C GLU A 439 -6.80 16.13 8.75
N VAL A 440 -6.53 15.59 7.55
CA VAL A 440 -6.46 16.38 6.31
C VAL A 440 -7.84 16.90 5.91
N ILE A 441 -8.89 16.09 6.12
CA ILE A 441 -10.27 16.48 5.86
C ILE A 441 -10.71 17.57 6.84
N LEU A 442 -10.40 17.40 8.12
CA LEU A 442 -10.78 18.35 9.18
C LEU A 442 -10.07 19.70 9.08
N GLN A 443 -8.93 19.77 8.40
CA GLN A 443 -8.26 21.04 8.11
C GLN A 443 -9.00 21.90 7.07
N ASN A 444 -9.98 21.34 6.36
CA ASN A 444 -10.79 22.04 5.37
C ASN A 444 -12.26 22.04 5.78
N GLU A 445 -12.78 23.20 6.17
CA GLU A 445 -14.14 23.35 6.70
C GLU A 445 -15.24 22.95 5.69
N GLU A 446 -15.03 23.21 4.39
CA GLU A 446 -15.97 22.82 3.34
C GLU A 446 -16.03 21.31 3.17
N LEU A 447 -14.87 20.65 3.18
CA LEU A 447 -14.76 19.20 3.11
C LEU A 447 -15.34 18.54 4.36
N ALA A 448 -14.98 19.02 5.54
CA ALA A 448 -15.55 18.54 6.80
C ALA A 448 -17.08 18.64 6.77
N THR A 449 -17.61 19.80 6.38
CA THR A 449 -19.06 20.01 6.24
C THR A 449 -19.68 19.06 5.23
N MET A 450 -19.05 18.85 4.07
CA MET A 450 -19.53 17.92 3.04
C MET A 450 -19.59 16.47 3.51
N VAL A 451 -18.64 16.06 4.36
CA VAL A 451 -18.59 14.69 4.91
C VAL A 451 -19.58 14.51 6.05
N THR A 452 -19.71 15.50 6.93
CA THR A 452 -20.52 15.38 8.16
C THR A 452 -21.98 15.76 7.96
N THR A 453 -22.32 16.47 6.88
CA THR A 453 -23.67 17.01 6.66
C THR A 453 -24.39 16.23 5.56
N PRO A 454 -25.47 15.49 5.90
CA PRO A 454 -26.33 14.86 4.92
C PRO A 454 -26.88 15.89 3.93
N HIS A 455 -26.75 15.63 2.62
CA HIS A 455 -27.34 16.48 1.59
C HIS A 455 -28.17 15.62 0.63
N HIS A 456 -29.43 16.01 0.37
CA HIS A 456 -30.36 15.21 -0.42
C HIS A 456 -29.97 15.05 -1.91
N SER A 457 -29.10 15.91 -2.41
CA SER A 457 -28.63 15.88 -3.81
C SER A 457 -27.25 15.23 -4.00
N ARG A 458 -26.67 14.61 -2.97
CA ARG A 458 -25.35 13.99 -3.02
C ARG A 458 -25.44 12.50 -2.70
N THR A 459 -24.71 11.68 -3.42
CA THR A 459 -24.55 10.25 -3.12
C THR A 459 -23.38 10.12 -2.16
N HIS A 460 -23.59 9.57 -0.96
CA HIS A 460 -22.47 9.34 -0.06
C HIS A 460 -21.55 8.24 -0.65
N PRO A 461 -20.21 8.34 -0.58
CA PRO A 461 -19.31 7.34 -1.17
C PRO A 461 -19.59 5.90 -0.70
N LEU A 462 -20.02 5.73 0.57
CA LEU A 462 -20.43 4.43 1.10
C LEU A 462 -21.68 3.86 0.41
N ASP A 463 -22.63 4.71 0.02
CA ASP A 463 -23.81 4.29 -0.73
C ASP A 463 -23.44 3.83 -2.14
N THR A 464 -22.47 4.52 -2.78
CA THR A 464 -21.92 4.11 -4.08
C THR A 464 -21.34 2.71 -3.99
N ILE A 465 -20.43 2.45 -3.04
CA ILE A 465 -19.83 1.12 -2.87
C ILE A 465 -20.88 0.08 -2.52
N ARG A 466 -21.89 0.41 -1.72
CA ARG A 466 -22.99 -0.51 -1.42
C ARG A 466 -23.77 -0.90 -2.67
N ARG A 467 -24.08 0.05 -3.54
CA ARG A 467 -24.75 -0.25 -4.81
C ARG A 467 -23.87 -1.13 -5.69
N LEU A 468 -22.58 -0.83 -5.78
CA LEU A 468 -21.63 -1.64 -6.53
C LEU A 468 -21.55 -3.07 -5.99
N TYR A 469 -21.49 -3.24 -4.67
CA TYR A 469 -21.51 -4.54 -4.01
C TYR A 469 -22.82 -5.31 -4.25
N LEU A 470 -23.97 -4.63 -4.23
CA LEU A 470 -25.28 -5.24 -4.53
C LEU A 470 -25.42 -5.62 -6.01
N LEU A 471 -24.78 -4.87 -6.90
CA LEU A 471 -24.69 -5.17 -8.33
C LEU A 471 -23.60 -6.21 -8.63
N ASP A 472 -22.70 -6.47 -7.67
CA ASP A 472 -21.58 -7.39 -7.82
C ASP A 472 -22.07 -8.84 -7.79
N ASN A 473 -22.39 -9.38 -8.96
CA ASN A 473 -22.64 -10.80 -9.16
C ASN A 473 -21.33 -11.63 -9.15
N GLY A 474 -20.32 -11.22 -8.36
CA GLY A 474 -18.97 -11.80 -8.33
C GLY A 474 -18.06 -11.37 -9.49
N VAL A 475 -18.36 -10.23 -10.13
CA VAL A 475 -17.65 -9.70 -11.31
C VAL A 475 -16.56 -8.71 -10.91
N TYR A 476 -16.84 -7.83 -9.96
CA TYR A 476 -15.93 -6.76 -9.52
C TYR A 476 -15.08 -7.16 -8.30
N ASN A 477 -15.42 -8.29 -7.67
CA ASN A 477 -14.74 -8.82 -6.48
C ASN A 477 -14.52 -7.73 -5.43
N VAL A 478 -15.61 -7.00 -5.13
CA VAL A 478 -15.58 -5.84 -4.23
C VAL A 478 -15.09 -6.24 -2.84
N GLU A 479 -15.41 -7.45 -2.38
CA GLU A 479 -14.89 -8.05 -1.14
C GLU A 479 -13.35 -8.11 -1.13
N ALA A 480 -12.72 -8.74 -2.13
CA ALA A 480 -11.26 -8.84 -2.17
C ALA A 480 -10.58 -7.47 -2.32
N LEU A 481 -11.25 -6.52 -2.99
CA LEU A 481 -10.78 -5.14 -3.08
C LEU A 481 -10.81 -4.47 -1.70
N ILE A 482 -11.93 -4.54 -0.98
CA ILE A 482 -12.08 -3.99 0.36
C ILE A 482 -11.08 -4.63 1.34
N GLU A 483 -10.90 -5.94 1.29
CA GLU A 483 -9.93 -6.69 2.11
C GLU A 483 -8.50 -6.18 1.86
N ARG A 484 -8.07 -6.12 0.60
CA ARG A 484 -6.73 -5.67 0.23
C ARG A 484 -6.50 -4.18 0.50
N LEU A 485 -7.54 -3.35 0.40
CA LEU A 485 -7.48 -1.93 0.75
C LEU A 485 -7.45 -1.69 2.26
N GLY A 486 -7.61 -2.76 3.07
CA GLY A 486 -7.64 -2.68 4.53
C GLY A 486 -8.91 -2.01 5.06
N LEU A 487 -9.97 -1.98 4.25
CA LEU A 487 -11.24 -1.32 4.57
C LEU A 487 -12.25 -2.31 5.19
N ALA A 488 -11.79 -3.24 6.03
CA ALA A 488 -12.62 -4.32 6.60
C ALA A 488 -13.88 -3.82 7.35
N ALA A 489 -13.86 -2.58 7.86
CA ALA A 489 -15.05 -1.94 8.44
C ALA A 489 -16.16 -1.68 7.41
N ILE A 490 -15.79 -1.42 6.15
CA ILE A 490 -16.72 -1.21 5.04
C ILE A 490 -17.37 -2.53 4.62
N GLU A 491 -16.60 -3.61 4.46
CA GLU A 491 -17.09 -4.96 4.12
C GLU A 491 -18.26 -5.36 5.03
N TRP A 492 -18.03 -5.20 6.32
CA TRP A 492 -19.00 -5.50 7.36
C TRP A 492 -20.24 -4.59 7.34
N CYS A 493 -20.06 -3.28 7.12
CA CYS A 493 -21.17 -2.34 6.96
C CYS A 493 -22.07 -2.72 5.77
N LEU A 494 -21.47 -3.20 4.69
CA LEU A 494 -22.19 -3.68 3.51
C LEU A 494 -22.99 -4.95 3.85
N ASP A 495 -22.35 -5.94 4.49
CA ASP A 495 -22.99 -7.19 4.88
C ASP A 495 -24.23 -6.96 5.77
N ILE A 496 -24.15 -6.05 6.75
CA ILE A 496 -25.28 -5.70 7.62
C ILE A 496 -26.39 -5.02 6.83
N ALA A 497 -26.03 -4.02 6.02
CA ALA A 497 -27.01 -3.25 5.27
C ALA A 497 -27.81 -4.16 4.32
N ILE A 498 -27.18 -5.23 3.85
CA ILE A 498 -27.77 -6.27 3.00
C ILE A 498 -28.61 -7.25 3.82
N GLU A 499 -28.05 -7.83 4.89
CA GLU A 499 -28.71 -8.83 5.73
C GLU A 499 -29.96 -8.28 6.41
N PHE A 500 -29.97 -6.99 6.77
CA PHE A 500 -31.05 -6.36 7.52
C PHE A 500 -31.90 -5.37 6.71
N HIS A 501 -31.71 -5.29 5.38
CA HIS A 501 -32.37 -4.31 4.50
C HIS A 501 -32.33 -2.87 5.02
N VAL A 502 -31.28 -2.50 5.79
CA VAL A 502 -31.17 -1.16 6.37
C VAL A 502 -30.82 -0.18 5.25
N PRO A 503 -31.63 0.86 5.00
CA PRO A 503 -31.25 1.90 4.06
C PRO A 503 -30.07 2.67 4.64
N LEU A 504 -28.97 2.75 3.88
CA LEU A 504 -27.77 3.53 4.26
C LEU A 504 -27.91 5.02 3.88
N SER A 505 -29.14 5.44 3.54
CA SER A 505 -29.43 6.76 3.01
C SER A 505 -28.94 7.87 3.96
N PRO A 506 -28.65 9.07 3.43
CA PRO A 506 -28.19 10.21 4.23
C PRO A 506 -29.09 10.54 5.43
N GLN A 507 -30.35 10.13 5.40
CA GLN A 507 -31.34 10.37 6.47
C GLN A 507 -31.11 9.53 7.74
N THR A 508 -30.35 8.42 7.68
CA THR A 508 -30.20 7.48 8.81
C THR A 508 -29.04 7.79 9.76
N TRP A 509 -28.16 8.73 9.42
CA TRP A 509 -26.99 9.11 10.23
C TRP A 509 -27.32 10.04 11.43
N HIS A 510 -28.59 10.44 11.59
CA HIS A 510 -29.06 11.21 12.73
C HIS A 510 -30.00 10.40 13.63
N SER A 511 -29.46 9.65 14.60
CA SER A 511 -30.09 9.48 15.92
C SER A 511 -29.21 8.65 16.85
N GLY A 512 -28.62 9.30 17.86
CA GLY A 512 -27.71 8.63 18.79
C GLY A 512 -27.41 9.38 20.08
N ARG A 513 -28.39 10.05 20.68
CA ARG A 513 -28.37 10.33 22.13
C ARG A 513 -29.60 9.67 22.78
N PRO A 514 -29.44 8.68 23.66
CA PRO A 514 -30.42 8.42 24.68
C PRO A 514 -30.04 9.23 25.91
N GLY A 515 -30.59 10.44 25.99
CA GLY A 515 -30.68 11.16 27.26
C GLY A 515 -31.57 10.38 28.22
N LEU A 516 -31.06 10.16 29.43
CA LEU A 516 -31.74 9.54 30.54
C LEU A 516 -33.02 10.29 30.96
N HIS A 517 -33.98 9.46 31.38
CA HIS A 517 -35.09 9.73 32.30
C HIS A 517 -36.38 10.39 31.80
N GLY A 518 -37.49 9.71 32.13
CA GLY A 518 -38.81 10.34 32.18
C GLY A 518 -39.96 9.36 31.94
N SER A 519 -40.25 8.52 32.92
CA SER A 519 -41.52 7.81 33.06
C SER A 519 -42.73 8.74 32.85
N PHE A 520 -43.70 8.35 32.01
CA PHE A 520 -45.08 8.03 32.38
C PHE A 520 -46.01 7.97 31.15
N GLN A 521 -46.78 6.88 31.09
CA GLN A 521 -48.19 6.83 30.63
C GLN A 521 -48.93 8.17 30.85
N THR A 522 -49.83 8.67 30.01
CA THR A 522 -50.87 8.02 29.18
C THR A 522 -51.56 9.13 28.39
N ARG A 523 -51.89 8.87 27.11
CA ARG A 523 -52.51 9.80 26.15
C ARG A 523 -51.66 10.99 25.73
#